data_AF-A0A1B9IW41-F1
#
_entry.id   AF-A0A1B9IW41-F1
#
_cell.length_a   1.000
_cell.length_b   1.000
_cell.length_c   1.000
_cell.angle_alpha   90.00
_cell.angle_beta   90.00
_cell.angle_gamma   90.00
#
_symmetry.space_group_name_H-M   'P 1'
#
loop_
_entity.id
_entity.type
_entity.pdbx_description
1 polymer ?
#
loop_
_entity_poly.entity_id
_entity_poly.type
_entity_poly.pdbx_seq_one_letter_code
_entity_poly.pdbx_strand_id
1 'polypeptide(L)'
;MFFSILFLLSIFLLQPFHSSAIPFLSKQEDNFAIYQNINHTVSNDGKLQSRPKRVAIVGAGASGSAAAFFLKRAARTVEARLGVEEGSRLGEIVVFEKEGYVGGRTTTIHPHSDPRLRAQELGGSIFVEANRNMMKGVEYFNLTLINPDMAESGIGIWDGEKFLFKTSASSWIDSAKALWRYGPLSPYRTKSAVAKLVNNFLKLYDPSYLSQRGPVGSISDLAEDLGLGNEYTTRTGKDWAKNVVGVNQKWLGEIWEGSTRVNYASDMDHIHALGAGVSMAAGGASQVEGGNWQIFRGMLDDSKAKLHLGTEVSEIIPLDSKDSPQFIVRSNKTQLNDDEPFDAVFFAAPWHSSPISKKLAANFVSPIPHQPYVRLHVTYFTTTQPHPLPSFFGLSEDSYIPNAILTSGLTSRIQSIPPPRFQSISWHGEVLPGSGEYAVKIFSLTRLSDRFIHKLIGEESGWLVRKEWDSYPKLKTTSSYAPVEPIKGLHYLAAQEAWISTMETQTVSGREAVARLVNEWWGLGLGECENGDSWDWTCSN
;
A
#
# COMPACT_ATOMS: atom_id res chain seq x y z
N MET A 1 1.20 25.76 11.21
CA MET A 1 0.18 25.59 10.14
C MET A 1 0.91 25.72 8.81
N PHE A 2 1.61 24.66 8.40
CA PHE A 2 2.52 24.66 7.25
C PHE A 2 2.17 23.44 6.39
N PHE A 3 1.94 23.68 5.10
CA PHE A 3 1.27 22.74 4.19
C PHE A 3 2.26 21.78 3.49
N SER A 4 1.91 20.49 3.46
CA SER A 4 2.66 19.36 2.90
C SER A 4 2.62 19.28 1.36
N ILE A 5 3.79 19.44 0.70
CA ILE A 5 4.49 18.47 -0.21
C ILE A 5 3.81 17.97 -1.49
N LEU A 6 2.48 18.01 -1.61
CA LEU A 6 1.77 17.70 -2.86
C LEU A 6 1.30 18.93 -3.60
N PHE A 7 1.90 20.09 -3.33
CA PHE A 7 1.44 21.37 -3.85
C PHE A 7 1.49 21.50 -5.38
N LEU A 8 2.27 20.72 -6.14
CA LEU A 8 2.09 20.70 -7.61
C LEU A 8 0.78 20.05 -8.06
N LEU A 9 0.33 19.05 -7.30
CA LEU A 9 -1.01 18.51 -7.43
C LEU A 9 -1.98 19.52 -6.79
N SER A 10 -1.88 19.92 -5.51
CA SER A 10 -2.88 20.84 -4.91
C SER A 10 -2.98 22.25 -5.49
N ILE A 11 -1.97 22.81 -6.17
CA ILE A 11 -2.02 24.13 -6.82
C ILE A 11 -3.04 24.18 -7.95
N PHE A 12 -3.04 23.18 -8.83
CA PHE A 12 -4.03 23.10 -9.91
C PHE A 12 -5.35 22.50 -9.45
N LEU A 13 -5.37 21.92 -8.25
CA LEU A 13 -6.51 21.19 -7.74
C LEU A 13 -7.32 21.98 -6.69
N LEU A 14 -6.82 23.08 -6.09
CA LEU A 14 -7.49 23.73 -4.95
C LEU A 14 -7.45 25.28 -4.87
N GLN A 15 -7.21 26.03 -5.94
CA GLN A 15 -7.45 27.49 -5.92
C GLN A 15 -8.58 27.90 -6.89
N PRO A 16 -9.67 28.51 -6.38
CA PRO A 16 -10.79 28.99 -7.17
C PRO A 16 -10.43 30.37 -7.75
N PHE A 17 -10.58 30.56 -9.06
CA PHE A 17 -10.72 31.90 -9.60
C PHE A 17 -11.97 32.52 -8.97
N HIS A 18 -11.79 33.49 -8.08
CA HIS A 18 -12.89 34.22 -7.45
C HIS A 18 -13.73 34.97 -8.49
N SER A 19 -15.00 34.59 -8.60
CA SER A 19 -16.07 35.57 -8.77
C SER A 19 -17.32 35.05 -8.06
N SER A 20 -17.75 35.84 -7.07
CA SER A 20 -19.09 35.90 -6.51
C SER A 20 -19.58 34.70 -5.69
N ALA A 21 -19.79 34.97 -4.41
CA ALA A 21 -20.35 34.09 -3.40
C ALA A 21 -21.63 33.37 -3.87
N ILE A 22 -21.62 32.04 -3.81
CA ILE A 22 -22.79 31.21 -3.54
C ILE A 22 -22.31 30.10 -2.59
N PRO A 23 -22.90 29.92 -1.40
CA PRO A 23 -22.46 28.91 -0.46
C PRO A 23 -22.90 27.55 -0.97
N PHE A 24 -22.01 26.83 -1.66
CA PHE A 24 -22.21 25.39 -1.87
C PHE A 24 -21.56 24.65 -0.70
N LEU A 25 -22.19 24.78 0.46
CA LEU A 25 -22.32 23.66 1.37
C LEU A 25 -23.05 22.57 0.58
N SER A 26 -22.32 21.71 -0.13
CA SER A 26 -22.75 20.32 -0.09
C SER A 26 -22.36 19.84 1.30
N LYS A 27 -23.23 20.13 2.28
CA LYS A 27 -23.74 19.00 3.05
C LYS A 27 -24.07 17.97 1.98
N GLN A 28 -23.18 17.00 1.80
CA GLN A 28 -23.68 15.69 1.50
C GLN A 28 -24.66 15.48 2.64
N GLU A 29 -25.95 15.67 2.34
CA GLU A 29 -26.96 15.18 3.23
C GLU A 29 -26.50 13.77 3.51
N ASP A 30 -26.10 13.54 4.75
CA ASP A 30 -26.05 12.22 5.30
C ASP A 30 -27.48 11.71 5.12
N ASN A 31 -27.75 11.16 3.93
CA ASN A 31 -28.68 10.09 3.76
C ASN A 31 -28.03 8.96 4.55
N PHE A 32 -28.11 9.08 5.88
CA PHE A 32 -28.36 7.97 6.76
C PHE A 32 -29.54 7.27 6.10
N ALA A 33 -29.23 6.32 5.22
CA ALA A 33 -30.05 5.16 5.09
C ALA A 33 -30.28 4.76 6.54
N ILE A 34 -31.51 4.99 7.01
CA ILE A 34 -32.01 4.39 8.23
C ILE A 34 -31.58 2.94 8.07
N TYR A 35 -30.55 2.51 8.82
CA TYR A 35 -30.14 1.13 8.85
C TYR A 35 -31.40 0.42 9.32
N GLN A 36 -32.18 -0.10 8.36
CA GLN A 36 -33.30 -0.94 8.70
C GLN A 36 -32.66 -2.03 9.54
N ASN A 37 -33.21 -2.27 10.72
CA ASN A 37 -32.85 -3.40 11.57
C ASN A 37 -33.18 -4.69 10.78
N ILE A 38 -32.35 -5.01 9.80
CA ILE A 38 -32.33 -6.31 9.16
C ILE A 38 -31.71 -7.19 10.24
N ASN A 39 -32.50 -8.10 10.78
CA ASN A 39 -31.98 -9.11 11.68
C ASN A 39 -30.99 -9.98 10.89
N HIS A 40 -29.70 -9.65 10.97
CA HIS A 40 -28.65 -10.46 10.39
C HIS A 40 -28.58 -11.79 11.14
N THR A 41 -28.90 -12.89 10.47
CA THR A 41 -28.97 -14.21 11.09
C THR A 41 -27.72 -15.03 10.78
N VAL A 42 -27.17 -15.70 11.79
CA VAL A 42 -26.10 -16.69 11.62
C VAL A 42 -26.66 -17.96 10.95
N SER A 43 -25.89 -18.55 10.04
CA SER A 43 -26.24 -19.80 9.34
C SER A 43 -26.49 -20.96 10.31
N ASN A 44 -27.22 -21.98 9.86
CA ASN A 44 -27.44 -23.19 10.66
C ASN A 44 -26.12 -23.91 10.97
N ASP A 45 -25.19 -23.93 10.03
CA ASP A 45 -23.86 -24.51 10.24
C ASP A 45 -23.08 -23.76 11.33
N GLY A 46 -23.14 -22.44 11.33
CA GLY A 46 -22.56 -21.61 12.40
C GLY A 46 -23.23 -21.83 13.76
N LYS A 47 -24.55 -22.07 13.80
CA LYS A 47 -25.28 -22.41 15.03
C LYS A 47 -24.92 -23.80 15.56
N LEU A 48 -24.78 -24.78 14.67
CA LEU A 48 -24.52 -26.19 14.99
C LEU A 48 -23.03 -26.54 15.10
N GLN A 49 -22.13 -25.56 14.92
CA GLN A 49 -20.69 -25.78 14.98
C GLN A 49 -20.29 -26.46 16.30
N SER A 50 -19.74 -27.66 16.21
CA SER A 50 -19.48 -28.55 17.35
C SER A 50 -18.14 -28.29 18.06
N ARG A 51 -17.17 -27.66 17.37
CA ARG A 51 -15.89 -27.26 17.94
C ARG A 51 -15.45 -25.88 17.43
N PRO A 52 -14.64 -25.13 18.19
CA PRO A 52 -14.03 -23.90 17.69
C PRO A 52 -13.15 -24.14 16.46
N LYS A 53 -13.12 -23.18 15.54
CA LYS A 53 -12.25 -23.18 14.36
C LYS A 53 -10.84 -22.78 14.73
N ARG A 54 -9.84 -23.34 14.06
CA ARG A 54 -8.42 -23.00 14.21
C ARG A 54 -7.86 -22.48 12.88
N VAL A 55 -7.17 -21.35 12.89
CA VAL A 55 -6.67 -20.70 11.65
C VAL A 55 -5.17 -20.44 11.75
N ALA A 56 -4.44 -20.79 10.68
CA ALA A 56 -3.06 -20.40 10.52
C ALA A 56 -2.93 -19.22 9.55
N ILE A 57 -2.02 -18.30 9.85
CA ILE A 57 -1.67 -17.17 8.99
C ILE A 57 -0.16 -17.19 8.79
N VAL A 58 0.28 -17.18 7.53
CA VAL A 58 1.70 -17.19 7.15
C VAL A 58 2.09 -15.81 6.64
N GLY A 59 2.78 -15.05 7.48
CA GLY A 59 3.24 -13.68 7.27
C GLY A 59 2.48 -12.68 8.15
N ALA A 60 3.22 -11.88 8.92
CA ALA A 60 2.72 -10.81 9.79
C ALA A 60 2.86 -9.41 9.14
N GLY A 61 2.74 -9.35 7.80
CA GLY A 61 2.65 -8.10 7.06
C GLY A 61 1.25 -7.49 7.10
N ALA A 62 1.00 -6.49 6.25
CA ALA A 62 -0.29 -5.78 6.17
C ALA A 62 -1.50 -6.72 5.98
N SER A 63 -1.44 -7.65 5.02
CA SER A 63 -2.56 -8.54 4.71
C SER A 63 -2.79 -9.62 5.77
N GLY A 64 -1.73 -10.24 6.28
CA GLY A 64 -1.86 -11.26 7.33
C GLY A 64 -2.32 -10.69 8.67
N SER A 65 -1.81 -9.52 9.06
CA SER A 65 -2.24 -8.84 10.29
C SER A 65 -3.70 -8.39 10.19
N ALA A 66 -4.10 -7.83 9.04
CA ALA A 66 -5.49 -7.47 8.78
C ALA A 66 -6.42 -8.70 8.78
N ALA A 67 -5.99 -9.83 8.21
CA ALA A 67 -6.77 -11.06 8.24
C ALA A 67 -7.00 -11.56 9.68
N ALA A 68 -5.96 -11.56 10.54
CA ALA A 68 -6.10 -11.92 11.95
C ALA A 68 -7.12 -11.02 12.67
N PHE A 69 -6.98 -9.71 12.46
CA PHE A 69 -7.81 -8.68 13.05
C PHE A 69 -9.28 -8.80 12.65
N PHE A 70 -9.57 -8.80 11.34
CA PHE A 70 -10.94 -8.89 10.84
C PHE A 70 -11.59 -10.23 11.18
N LEU A 71 -10.83 -11.34 11.16
CA LEU A 71 -11.36 -12.66 11.52
C LEU A 71 -11.78 -12.71 12.99
N LYS A 72 -10.98 -12.14 13.90
CA LYS A 72 -11.35 -12.10 15.32
C LYS A 72 -12.59 -11.25 15.56
N ARG A 73 -12.72 -10.11 14.86
CA ARG A 73 -13.92 -9.26 14.93
C ARG A 73 -15.16 -9.96 14.40
N ALA A 74 -15.05 -10.62 13.24
CA ALA A 74 -16.14 -11.42 12.67
C ALA A 74 -16.63 -12.50 13.63
N ALA A 75 -15.70 -13.21 14.29
CA ALA A 75 -16.04 -14.22 15.29
C ALA A 75 -16.78 -13.60 16.49
N ARG A 76 -16.29 -12.48 17.04
CA ARG A 76 -16.97 -11.77 18.14
C ARG A 76 -18.38 -11.34 17.77
N THR A 77 -18.59 -10.83 16.55
CA THR A 77 -19.94 -10.50 16.04
C THR A 77 -20.84 -11.73 16.01
N VAL A 78 -20.37 -12.86 15.45
CA VAL A 78 -21.15 -14.10 15.38
C VAL A 78 -21.46 -14.66 16.78
N GLU A 79 -20.48 -14.67 17.68
CA GLU A 79 -20.64 -15.16 19.05
C GLU A 79 -21.64 -14.30 19.84
N ALA A 80 -21.59 -12.98 19.68
CA ALA A 80 -22.56 -12.06 20.27
C ALA A 80 -23.98 -12.28 19.73
N ARG A 81 -24.15 -12.44 18.40
CA ARG A 81 -25.46 -12.74 17.78
C ARG A 81 -26.07 -14.06 18.26
N LEU A 82 -25.23 -15.03 18.59
CA LEU A 82 -25.65 -16.34 19.10
C LEU A 82 -25.84 -16.35 20.63
N GLY A 83 -25.37 -15.34 21.35
CA GLY A 83 -25.38 -15.33 22.82
C GLY A 83 -24.48 -16.39 23.44
N VAL A 84 -23.36 -16.72 22.77
CA VAL A 84 -22.39 -17.73 23.24
C VAL A 84 -21.08 -17.08 23.70
N GLU A 85 -20.27 -17.82 24.43
CA GLU A 85 -18.99 -17.34 24.96
C GLU A 85 -17.98 -17.00 23.85
N GLU A 86 -17.17 -15.95 24.07
CA GLU A 86 -16.07 -15.58 23.16
C GLU A 86 -15.09 -16.76 23.00
N GLY A 87 -14.77 -17.11 21.76
CA GLY A 87 -13.88 -18.23 21.44
C GLY A 87 -14.58 -19.57 21.20
N SER A 88 -15.90 -19.65 21.41
CA SER A 88 -16.68 -20.86 21.13
C SER A 88 -16.83 -21.15 19.63
N ARG A 89 -16.69 -20.13 18.76
CA ARG A 89 -16.71 -20.28 17.30
C ARG A 89 -15.32 -20.20 16.69
N LEU A 90 -14.46 -19.36 17.20
CA LEU A 90 -13.07 -19.24 16.75
C LEU A 90 -12.11 -19.41 17.93
N GLY A 91 -11.43 -20.56 17.97
CA GLY A 91 -10.54 -20.92 19.08
C GLY A 91 -9.21 -20.18 19.00
N GLU A 92 -8.34 -20.59 18.08
CA GLU A 92 -6.97 -20.05 17.98
C GLU A 92 -6.69 -19.52 16.57
N ILE A 93 -6.07 -18.33 16.52
CA ILE A 93 -5.41 -17.79 15.33
C ILE A 93 -3.91 -17.84 15.60
N VAL A 94 -3.16 -18.58 14.78
CA VAL A 94 -1.70 -18.70 14.89
C VAL A 94 -1.04 -18.00 13.72
N VAL A 95 -0.17 -17.02 13.99
CA VAL A 95 0.52 -16.22 12.98
C VAL A 95 2.00 -16.58 12.97
N PHE A 96 2.49 -17.09 11.86
CA PHE A 96 3.89 -17.44 11.64
C PHE A 96 4.57 -16.36 10.81
N GLU A 97 5.63 -15.74 11.33
CA GLU A 97 6.42 -14.74 10.63
C GLU A 97 7.88 -15.16 10.62
N LYS A 98 8.48 -15.23 9.42
CA LYS A 98 9.87 -15.67 9.26
C LYS A 98 10.85 -14.65 9.83
N GLU A 99 10.49 -13.36 9.79
CA GLU A 99 11.32 -12.28 10.30
C GLU A 99 11.18 -12.12 11.81
N GLY A 100 12.13 -11.45 12.44
CA GLY A 100 12.10 -11.12 13.87
C GLY A 100 11.16 -9.98 14.25
N TYR A 101 10.29 -9.51 13.34
CA TYR A 101 9.48 -8.30 13.49
C TYR A 101 8.16 -8.38 12.72
N VAL A 102 7.20 -7.52 13.07
CA VAL A 102 5.88 -7.38 12.42
C VAL A 102 5.93 -6.26 11.36
N GLY A 103 5.12 -6.38 10.30
CA GLY A 103 4.91 -5.34 9.31
C GLY A 103 5.44 -5.67 7.90
N GLY A 104 6.25 -6.72 7.77
CA GLY A 104 6.75 -7.22 6.49
C GLY A 104 7.56 -6.17 5.73
N ARG A 105 6.99 -5.65 4.62
CA ARG A 105 7.60 -4.57 3.80
C ARG A 105 7.34 -3.17 4.34
N THR A 106 6.75 -3.05 5.52
CA THR A 106 6.61 -1.80 6.26
C THR A 106 7.37 -1.98 7.58
N THR A 107 8.49 -1.27 7.73
CA THR A 107 9.35 -1.29 8.91
C THR A 107 10.16 0.01 8.93
N THR A 108 10.73 0.35 10.06
CA THR A 108 11.59 1.52 10.21
C THR A 108 13.05 1.15 10.46
N ILE A 109 13.93 2.14 10.27
CA ILE A 109 15.33 2.14 10.72
C ILE A 109 15.62 3.44 11.44
N HIS A 110 16.59 3.42 12.35
CA HIS A 110 17.06 4.61 13.05
C HIS A 110 18.47 4.98 12.60
N PRO A 111 18.74 6.26 12.26
CA PRO A 111 20.09 6.74 12.01
C PRO A 111 21.02 6.35 13.17
N HIS A 112 22.27 5.97 12.86
CA HIS A 112 23.27 5.50 13.83
C HIS A 112 22.83 4.33 14.72
N SER A 113 21.74 3.64 14.36
CA SER A 113 21.07 2.65 15.22
C SER A 113 20.66 3.21 16.59
N ASP A 114 20.46 4.54 16.69
CA ASP A 114 20.06 5.22 17.92
C ASP A 114 18.54 5.44 17.94
N PRO A 115 17.77 4.72 18.79
CA PRO A 115 16.32 4.82 18.84
C PRO A 115 15.80 6.21 19.27
N ARG A 116 16.68 7.08 19.80
CA ARG A 116 16.33 8.47 20.14
C ARG A 116 16.22 9.36 18.89
N LEU A 117 16.83 8.96 17.78
CA LEU A 117 16.76 9.68 16.51
C LEU A 117 15.50 9.30 15.75
N ARG A 118 14.98 10.23 14.96
CA ARG A 118 13.74 10.07 14.21
C ARG A 118 13.78 8.83 13.32
N ALA A 119 12.81 7.94 13.51
CA ALA A 119 12.63 6.73 12.72
C ALA A 119 12.41 7.07 11.23
N GLN A 120 13.03 6.29 10.35
CA GLN A 120 12.93 6.43 8.90
C GLN A 120 12.23 5.21 8.30
N GLU A 121 11.18 5.45 7.50
CA GLU A 121 10.42 4.39 6.84
C GLU A 121 11.27 3.63 5.80
N LEU A 122 11.51 2.34 6.00
CA LEU A 122 12.37 1.55 5.12
C LEU A 122 11.65 1.05 3.86
N GLY A 123 10.33 0.90 3.92
CA GLY A 123 9.51 0.35 2.84
C GLY A 123 8.25 1.17 2.60
N GLY A 124 7.06 0.60 2.82
CA GLY A 124 5.77 1.29 2.66
C GLY A 124 5.71 2.62 3.40
N SER A 125 6.02 3.71 2.70
CA SER A 125 6.43 4.95 3.35
C SER A 125 5.28 5.89 3.66
N ILE A 126 4.19 5.90 2.89
CA ILE A 126 3.10 6.87 3.06
C ILE A 126 1.74 6.21 2.80
N PHE A 127 0.70 6.81 3.34
CA PHE A 127 -0.70 6.56 2.97
C PHE A 127 -1.47 7.90 2.92
N VAL A 128 -2.64 7.90 2.31
CA VAL A 128 -3.50 9.09 2.13
C VAL A 128 -4.87 8.88 2.74
N GLU A 129 -5.70 9.92 2.82
CA GLU A 129 -7.06 9.84 3.39
C GLU A 129 -7.93 8.76 2.73
N ALA A 130 -7.76 8.51 1.43
CA ALA A 130 -8.46 7.44 0.72
C ALA A 130 -8.08 6.02 1.19
N ASN A 131 -6.99 5.86 1.95
CA ASN A 131 -6.59 4.61 2.58
C ASN A 131 -7.32 4.44 3.92
N ARG A 132 -8.60 4.10 3.83
CA ARG A 132 -9.52 4.10 4.98
C ARG A 132 -9.11 3.12 6.08
N ASN A 133 -8.63 1.92 5.76
CA ASN A 133 -8.17 0.98 6.80
C ASN A 133 -6.93 1.51 7.52
N MET A 134 -5.99 2.14 6.79
CA MET A 134 -4.82 2.76 7.41
C MET A 134 -5.25 3.92 8.33
N MET A 135 -6.10 4.84 7.85
CA MET A 135 -6.59 5.98 8.65
C MET A 135 -7.35 5.52 9.90
N LYS A 136 -8.28 4.57 9.75
CA LYS A 136 -9.02 3.98 10.88
C LYS A 136 -8.10 3.25 11.84
N GLY A 137 -7.09 2.55 11.34
CA GLY A 137 -6.08 1.91 12.19
C GLY A 137 -5.31 2.91 13.04
N VAL A 138 -4.95 4.07 12.49
CA VAL A 138 -4.31 5.14 13.28
C VAL A 138 -5.19 5.58 14.44
N GLU A 139 -6.46 5.89 14.17
CA GLU A 139 -7.40 6.33 15.19
C GLU A 139 -7.69 5.22 16.22
N TYR A 140 -8.03 4.02 15.75
CA TYR A 140 -8.43 2.89 16.58
C TYR A 140 -7.31 2.43 17.54
N PHE A 141 -6.06 2.48 17.10
CA PHE A 141 -4.90 2.13 17.92
C PHE A 141 -4.25 3.34 18.61
N ASN A 142 -4.89 4.52 18.58
CA ASN A 142 -4.43 5.76 19.19
C ASN A 142 -2.98 6.11 18.81
N LEU A 143 -2.68 6.02 17.51
CA LEU A 143 -1.37 6.33 16.94
C LEU A 143 -1.32 7.80 16.50
N THR A 144 -0.12 8.38 16.51
CA THR A 144 0.07 9.78 16.10
C THR A 144 0.34 9.88 14.61
N LEU A 145 -0.49 10.63 13.89
CA LEU A 145 -0.31 10.94 12.48
C LEU A 145 0.65 12.11 12.31
N ILE A 146 1.64 11.96 11.44
CA ILE A 146 2.61 13.01 11.08
C ILE A 146 2.68 13.22 9.58
N ASN A 147 3.14 14.41 9.21
CA ASN A 147 3.51 14.71 7.84
C ASN A 147 4.90 14.10 7.55
N PRO A 148 5.11 13.41 6.41
CA PRO A 148 6.39 12.80 6.06
C PRO A 148 7.61 13.74 5.86
N ASP A 149 7.49 15.06 6.05
CA ASP A 149 8.54 16.10 5.89
C ASP A 149 9.40 16.00 4.61
N MET A 150 8.90 15.31 3.59
CA MET A 150 9.56 15.14 2.31
C MET A 150 9.33 16.36 1.40
N ALA A 151 10.33 17.15 1.00
CA ALA A 151 10.13 18.26 0.02
C ALA A 151 9.60 19.60 0.56
N GLU A 152 9.86 19.94 1.82
CA GLU A 152 9.57 21.31 2.33
C GLU A 152 10.26 22.40 1.50
N SER A 153 11.42 22.12 0.91
CA SER A 153 12.12 22.98 -0.04
C SER A 153 11.84 22.61 -1.51
N GLY A 154 10.65 22.12 -1.83
CA GLY A 154 10.21 21.92 -3.21
C GLY A 154 10.72 20.64 -3.89
N ILE A 155 10.33 20.49 -5.16
CA ILE A 155 10.50 19.27 -5.96
C ILE A 155 11.23 19.59 -7.27
N GLY A 156 12.15 18.71 -7.68
CA GLY A 156 12.80 18.72 -8.99
C GLY A 156 12.48 17.47 -9.80
N ILE A 157 12.27 17.61 -11.12
CA ILE A 157 12.18 16.49 -12.06
C ILE A 157 13.47 16.44 -12.87
N TRP A 158 14.26 15.39 -12.69
CA TRP A 158 15.56 15.17 -13.34
C TRP A 158 15.47 14.12 -14.45
N ASP A 159 15.96 14.40 -15.65
CA ASP A 159 15.90 13.46 -16.78
C ASP A 159 17.18 12.64 -17.00
N GLY A 160 18.19 12.82 -16.15
CA GLY A 160 19.51 12.20 -16.32
C GLY A 160 20.60 13.22 -16.67
N GLU A 161 20.21 14.36 -17.24
CA GLU A 161 21.13 15.40 -17.72
C GLU A 161 20.74 16.81 -17.25
N LYS A 162 19.44 17.12 -17.13
CA LYS A 162 18.95 18.42 -16.68
C LYS A 162 17.67 18.31 -15.87
N PHE A 163 17.37 19.37 -15.11
CA PHE A 163 16.07 19.53 -14.50
C PHE A 163 15.05 19.98 -15.54
N LEU A 164 14.01 19.17 -15.75
CA LEU A 164 12.88 19.50 -16.62
C LEU A 164 11.92 20.49 -15.96
N PHE A 165 11.78 20.38 -14.66
CA PHE A 165 10.93 21.24 -13.85
C PHE A 165 11.46 21.31 -12.41
N LYS A 166 11.35 22.48 -11.78
CA LYS A 166 11.71 22.71 -10.37
C LYS A 166 10.67 23.59 -9.72
N THR A 167 10.30 23.25 -8.50
CA THR A 167 9.59 24.15 -7.58
C THR A 167 10.50 24.53 -6.42
N SER A 168 10.14 25.64 -5.81
CA SER A 168 10.73 26.22 -4.61
C SER A 168 9.70 26.19 -3.47
N ALA A 169 10.02 26.79 -2.34
CA ALA A 169 9.04 27.07 -1.30
C ALA A 169 7.98 28.13 -1.71
N SER A 170 8.19 28.87 -2.82
CA SER A 170 7.28 29.93 -3.28
C SER A 170 6.16 29.39 -4.19
N SER A 171 5.03 29.09 -3.55
CA SER A 171 3.92 28.38 -4.19
C SER A 171 3.32 29.09 -5.42
N TRP A 172 3.19 30.41 -5.43
CA TRP A 172 2.52 31.13 -6.53
C TRP A 172 3.35 31.22 -7.82
N ILE A 173 4.67 31.42 -7.71
CA ILE A 173 5.58 31.47 -8.87
C ILE A 173 5.62 30.10 -9.55
N ASP A 174 5.68 29.05 -8.74
CA ASP A 174 5.71 27.67 -9.21
C ASP A 174 4.39 27.28 -9.88
N SER A 175 3.27 27.81 -9.37
CA SER A 175 1.96 27.69 -10.00
C SER A 175 1.96 28.29 -11.40
N ALA A 176 2.45 29.52 -11.54
CA ALA A 176 2.51 30.21 -12.83
C ALA A 176 3.43 29.50 -13.82
N LYS A 177 4.61 29.05 -13.37
CA LYS A 177 5.56 28.26 -14.19
C LYS A 177 4.95 26.96 -14.67
N ALA A 178 4.27 26.24 -13.78
CA ALA A 178 3.61 24.99 -14.13
C ALA A 178 2.45 25.23 -15.12
N LEU A 179 1.68 26.31 -14.94
CA LEU A 179 0.56 26.65 -15.83
C LEU A 179 1.09 26.98 -17.22
N TRP A 180 2.18 27.75 -17.30
CA TRP A 180 2.85 28.06 -18.55
C TRP A 180 3.43 26.81 -19.24
N ARG A 181 4.08 25.93 -18.47
CA ARG A 181 4.77 24.76 -19.01
C ARG A 181 3.80 23.66 -19.48
N TYR A 182 2.76 23.42 -18.70
CA TYR A 182 1.86 22.27 -18.86
C TYR A 182 0.48 22.66 -19.40
N GLY A 183 0.13 23.94 -19.39
CA GLY A 183 -1.24 24.39 -19.65
C GLY A 183 -2.23 23.95 -18.56
N PRO A 184 -3.43 24.54 -18.51
CA PRO A 184 -4.41 24.25 -17.46
C PRO A 184 -5.13 22.91 -17.66
N LEU A 185 -5.21 22.43 -18.91
CA LEU A 185 -6.04 21.26 -19.25
C LEU A 185 -5.45 19.94 -18.75
N SER A 186 -4.12 19.74 -18.81
CA SER A 186 -3.51 18.46 -18.41
C SER A 186 -3.67 18.19 -16.91
N PRO A 187 -3.34 19.13 -16.00
CA PRO A 187 -3.60 18.95 -14.57
C PRO A 187 -5.08 18.71 -14.25
N TYR A 188 -5.99 19.49 -14.86
CA TYR A 188 -7.43 19.35 -14.65
C TYR A 188 -7.97 17.99 -15.12
N ARG A 189 -7.57 17.54 -16.31
CA ARG A 189 -7.97 16.23 -16.84
C ARG A 189 -7.44 15.09 -15.97
N THR A 190 -6.19 15.18 -15.52
CA THR A 190 -5.63 14.23 -14.55
C THR A 190 -6.42 14.24 -13.24
N LYS A 191 -6.78 15.41 -12.68
CA LYS A 191 -7.65 15.48 -11.49
C LYS A 191 -8.92 14.68 -11.67
N SER A 192 -9.65 15.00 -12.74
CA SER A 192 -10.98 14.44 -12.96
C SER A 192 -10.90 12.93 -13.15
N ALA A 193 -9.91 12.46 -13.91
CA ALA A 193 -9.68 11.03 -14.14
C ALA A 193 -9.28 10.29 -12.84
N VAL A 194 -8.36 10.84 -12.06
CA VAL A 194 -7.89 10.23 -10.81
C VAL A 194 -8.98 10.27 -9.73
N ALA A 195 -9.77 11.35 -9.65
CA ALA A 195 -10.90 11.42 -8.73
C ALA A 195 -11.96 10.35 -9.00
N LYS A 196 -12.26 10.06 -10.29
CA LYS A 196 -13.16 8.96 -10.66
C LYS A 196 -12.60 7.60 -10.22
N LEU A 197 -11.31 7.37 -10.44
CA LEU A 197 -10.61 6.16 -9.99
C LEU A 197 -10.70 6.00 -8.46
N VAL A 198 -10.40 7.07 -7.71
CA VAL A 198 -10.47 7.08 -6.23
C VAL A 198 -11.91 6.86 -5.76
N ASN A 199 -12.91 7.49 -6.37
CA ASN A 199 -14.31 7.29 -6.02
C ASN A 199 -14.76 5.84 -6.26
N ASN A 200 -14.31 5.21 -7.35
CA ASN A 200 -14.54 3.80 -7.60
C ASN A 200 -13.85 2.92 -6.54
N PHE A 201 -12.61 3.25 -6.16
CA PHE A 201 -11.90 2.55 -5.10
C PHE A 201 -12.63 2.67 -3.75
N LEU A 202 -13.16 3.85 -3.43
CA LEU A 202 -13.85 4.10 -2.16
C LEU A 202 -15.16 3.32 -1.98
N LYS A 203 -15.74 2.74 -3.05
CA LYS A 203 -16.85 1.78 -2.94
C LYS A 203 -16.49 0.58 -2.06
N LEU A 204 -15.21 0.24 -1.92
CA LEU A 204 -14.71 -0.78 -0.99
C LEU A 204 -14.98 -0.46 0.49
N TYR A 205 -15.51 0.72 0.82
CA TYR A 205 -15.89 1.12 2.17
C TYR A 205 -17.34 1.61 2.24
N ASP A 206 -18.13 1.40 1.17
CA ASP A 206 -19.56 1.66 1.18
C ASP A 206 -20.30 0.39 1.65
N PRO A 207 -21.00 0.42 2.80
CA PRO A 207 -21.68 -0.76 3.33
C PRO A 207 -22.75 -1.31 2.39
N SER A 208 -23.49 -0.44 1.69
CA SER A 208 -24.58 -0.85 0.79
C SER A 208 -24.03 -1.57 -0.43
N TYR A 209 -22.95 -1.05 -1.02
CA TYR A 209 -22.25 -1.67 -2.13
C TYR A 209 -21.70 -3.05 -1.75
N LEU A 210 -21.05 -3.15 -0.58
CA LEU A 210 -20.46 -4.40 -0.14
C LEU A 210 -21.49 -5.47 0.21
N SER A 211 -22.60 -5.07 0.85
CA SER A 211 -23.70 -5.99 1.15
C SER A 211 -24.34 -6.53 -0.13
N GLN A 212 -24.48 -5.71 -1.17
CA GLN A 212 -25.03 -6.14 -2.46
C GLN A 212 -24.07 -7.02 -3.27
N ARG A 213 -22.77 -6.68 -3.29
CA ARG A 213 -21.75 -7.43 -4.03
C ARG A 213 -21.46 -8.79 -3.37
N GLY A 214 -21.44 -8.83 -2.04
CA GLY A 214 -20.99 -10.00 -1.29
C GLY A 214 -19.49 -10.31 -1.46
N PRO A 215 -19.01 -11.44 -0.93
CA PRO A 215 -17.61 -11.86 -1.09
C PRO A 215 -17.28 -12.21 -2.55
N VAL A 216 -16.12 -11.78 -3.03
CA VAL A 216 -15.63 -12.09 -4.40
C VAL A 216 -14.73 -13.31 -4.42
N GLY A 217 -14.91 -14.14 -5.45
CA GLY A 217 -14.09 -15.34 -5.73
C GLY A 217 -12.85 -15.08 -6.59
N SER A 218 -12.69 -13.89 -7.17
CA SER A 218 -11.51 -13.55 -7.96
C SER A 218 -11.18 -12.05 -7.92
N ILE A 219 -9.91 -11.71 -8.19
CA ILE A 219 -9.48 -10.31 -8.32
C ILE A 219 -10.04 -9.68 -9.61
N SER A 220 -10.27 -10.49 -10.66
CA SER A 220 -10.87 -9.99 -11.91
C SER A 220 -12.29 -9.47 -11.64
N ASP A 221 -13.13 -10.24 -10.96
CA ASP A 221 -14.50 -9.84 -10.65
C ASP A 221 -14.51 -8.60 -9.75
N LEU A 222 -13.67 -8.59 -8.70
CA LEU A 222 -13.50 -7.42 -7.83
C LEU A 222 -13.13 -6.16 -8.63
N ALA A 223 -12.17 -6.28 -9.53
CA ALA A 223 -11.69 -5.14 -10.30
C ALA A 223 -12.75 -4.65 -11.29
N GLU A 224 -13.45 -5.55 -11.99
CA GLU A 224 -14.53 -5.19 -12.92
C GLU A 224 -15.72 -4.57 -12.19
N ASP A 225 -16.18 -5.14 -11.07
CA ASP A 225 -17.32 -4.63 -10.28
C ASP A 225 -17.08 -3.22 -9.73
N LEU A 226 -15.82 -2.89 -9.44
CA LEU A 226 -15.43 -1.54 -9.02
C LEU A 226 -15.33 -0.56 -10.19
N GLY A 227 -15.26 -1.04 -11.44
CA GLY A 227 -14.90 -0.24 -12.60
C GLY A 227 -13.42 0.14 -12.61
N LEU A 228 -12.56 -0.75 -12.12
CA LEU A 228 -11.10 -0.64 -12.01
C LEU A 228 -10.37 -1.84 -12.64
N GLY A 229 -11.06 -2.60 -13.50
CA GLY A 229 -10.58 -3.80 -14.18
C GLY A 229 -9.91 -3.50 -15.51
N ASN A 230 -10.31 -4.25 -16.54
CA ASN A 230 -9.63 -4.32 -17.83
C ASN A 230 -9.49 -2.97 -18.53
N GLU A 231 -10.45 -2.04 -18.34
CA GLU A 231 -10.34 -0.67 -18.87
C GLU A 231 -9.03 0.01 -18.43
N TYR A 232 -8.51 -0.32 -17.25
CA TYR A 232 -7.27 0.24 -16.74
C TYR A 232 -6.10 -0.74 -16.81
N THR A 233 -6.34 -2.02 -16.54
CA THR A 233 -5.24 -2.98 -16.31
C THR A 233 -4.68 -3.56 -17.61
N THR A 234 -5.44 -3.52 -18.71
CA THR A 234 -4.97 -4.03 -20.03
C THR A 234 -4.29 -2.98 -20.89
N ARG A 235 -4.24 -1.72 -20.44
CA ARG A 235 -3.57 -0.61 -21.13
C ARG A 235 -2.44 -0.03 -20.30
N THR A 236 -1.42 0.49 -20.97
CA THR A 236 -0.30 1.16 -20.29
C THR A 236 -0.75 2.50 -19.72
N GLY A 237 -0.05 2.99 -18.68
CA GLY A 237 -0.25 4.33 -18.14
C GLY A 237 -0.07 5.40 -19.20
N LYS A 238 0.91 5.23 -20.11
CA LYS A 238 1.17 6.12 -21.24
C LYS A 238 -0.01 6.20 -22.19
N ASP A 239 -0.57 5.06 -22.58
CA ASP A 239 -1.74 5.00 -23.46
C ASP A 239 -2.95 5.69 -22.82
N TRP A 240 -3.25 5.37 -21.56
CA TRP A 240 -4.35 6.00 -20.85
C TRP A 240 -4.18 7.50 -20.69
N ALA A 241 -3.01 7.96 -20.24
CA ALA A 241 -2.71 9.38 -20.09
C ALA A 241 -2.88 10.14 -21.42
N LYS A 242 -2.37 9.60 -22.52
CA LYS A 242 -2.40 10.26 -23.82
C LYS A 242 -3.76 10.18 -24.52
N ASN A 243 -4.33 8.98 -24.61
CA ASN A 243 -5.45 8.70 -25.52
C ASN A 243 -6.81 8.70 -24.82
N VAL A 244 -6.85 8.52 -23.49
CA VAL A 244 -8.10 8.52 -22.71
C VAL A 244 -8.25 9.80 -21.90
N VAL A 245 -7.22 10.14 -21.11
CA VAL A 245 -7.22 11.36 -20.29
C VAL A 245 -6.92 12.59 -21.15
N GLY A 246 -6.09 12.46 -22.19
CA GLY A 246 -5.78 13.55 -23.11
C GLY A 246 -4.82 14.58 -22.53
N VAL A 247 -3.81 14.15 -21.76
CA VAL A 247 -2.75 15.06 -21.27
C VAL A 247 -1.68 15.29 -22.33
N ASN A 248 -1.00 16.43 -22.28
CA ASN A 248 0.14 16.67 -23.16
C ASN A 248 1.39 15.88 -22.75
N GLN A 249 2.34 15.80 -23.69
CA GLN A 249 3.56 15.01 -23.53
C GLN A 249 4.45 15.48 -22.37
N LYS A 250 4.52 16.78 -22.08
CA LYS A 250 5.32 17.31 -20.97
C LYS A 250 4.75 16.88 -19.63
N TRP A 251 3.43 17.01 -19.43
CA TRP A 251 2.77 16.56 -18.19
C TRP A 251 2.92 15.05 -17.98
N LEU A 252 2.71 14.27 -19.05
CA LEU A 252 2.91 12.82 -19.03
C LEU A 252 4.35 12.44 -18.65
N GLY A 253 5.32 13.03 -19.35
CA GLY A 253 6.74 12.67 -19.21
C GLY A 253 7.41 13.17 -17.95
N GLU A 254 6.91 14.26 -17.36
CA GLU A 254 7.60 14.91 -16.24
C GLU A 254 6.89 14.66 -14.92
N ILE A 255 5.61 15.01 -14.85
CA ILE A 255 4.85 14.92 -13.61
C ILE A 255 4.34 13.50 -13.40
N TRP A 256 3.66 12.93 -14.40
CA TRP A 256 3.06 11.61 -14.25
C TRP A 256 4.11 10.51 -14.15
N GLU A 257 5.09 10.50 -15.06
CA GLU A 257 6.19 9.53 -14.99
C GLU A 257 7.09 9.72 -13.76
N GLY A 258 7.32 10.97 -13.32
CA GLY A 258 7.98 11.23 -12.04
C GLY A 258 7.28 10.51 -10.88
N SER A 259 5.95 10.60 -10.84
CA SER A 259 5.11 9.92 -9.84
C SER A 259 5.14 8.40 -9.95
N THR A 260 5.10 7.81 -11.14
CA THR A 260 5.16 6.34 -11.29
C THR A 260 6.55 5.79 -10.97
N ARG A 261 7.61 6.55 -11.27
CA ARG A 261 8.98 6.15 -10.96
C ARG A 261 9.27 6.21 -9.47
N VAL A 262 8.75 7.18 -8.72
CA VAL A 262 8.92 7.21 -7.26
C VAL A 262 8.07 6.16 -6.54
N ASN A 263 6.83 5.94 -6.98
CA ASN A 263 5.92 5.01 -6.30
C ASN A 263 6.14 3.54 -6.69
N TYR A 264 6.38 3.27 -7.97
CA TYR A 264 6.46 1.91 -8.53
C TYR A 264 7.75 1.62 -9.31
N ALA A 265 8.76 2.50 -9.25
CA ALA A 265 10.02 2.35 -9.98
C ALA A 265 9.84 2.01 -11.46
N SER A 266 8.73 2.48 -12.05
CA SER A 266 8.28 2.08 -13.37
C SER A 266 7.97 3.28 -14.24
N ASP A 267 8.37 3.19 -15.50
CA ASP A 267 8.04 4.17 -16.54
C ASP A 267 6.59 4.01 -17.00
N MET A 268 6.02 5.06 -17.59
CA MET A 268 4.61 5.10 -17.98
C MET A 268 4.21 4.06 -19.04
N ASP A 269 5.17 3.57 -19.85
CA ASP A 269 4.97 2.52 -20.85
C ASP A 269 5.12 1.09 -20.29
N HIS A 270 5.60 0.95 -19.05
CA HIS A 270 5.83 -0.34 -18.40
C HIS A 270 4.90 -0.62 -17.20
N ILE A 271 4.05 0.35 -16.86
CA ILE A 271 3.01 0.23 -15.82
C ILE A 271 1.63 0.28 -16.46
N HIS A 272 0.67 -0.48 -15.93
CA HIS A 272 -0.73 -0.40 -16.35
C HIS A 272 -1.39 0.90 -15.87
N ALA A 273 -2.49 1.31 -16.49
CA ALA A 273 -3.10 2.61 -16.23
C ALA A 273 -3.61 2.78 -14.80
N LEU A 274 -4.11 1.71 -14.16
CA LEU A 274 -4.53 1.78 -12.76
C LEU A 274 -3.37 2.15 -11.83
N GLY A 275 -2.21 1.49 -11.95
CA GLY A 275 -1.02 1.81 -11.14
C GLY A 275 -0.47 3.20 -11.43
N ALA A 276 -0.54 3.64 -12.69
CA ALA A 276 -0.22 5.02 -13.06
C ALA A 276 -1.17 6.03 -12.41
N GLY A 277 -2.47 5.76 -12.40
CA GLY A 277 -3.49 6.60 -11.77
C GLY A 277 -3.34 6.67 -10.25
N VAL A 278 -3.09 5.53 -9.60
CA VAL A 278 -2.79 5.45 -8.16
C VAL A 278 -1.57 6.30 -7.80
N SER A 279 -0.54 6.33 -8.65
CA SER A 279 0.65 7.15 -8.42
C SER A 279 0.36 8.67 -8.37
N MET A 280 -0.75 9.10 -8.99
CA MET A 280 -1.21 10.50 -8.97
C MET A 280 -2.18 10.78 -7.83
N ALA A 281 -2.64 9.75 -7.12
CA ALA A 281 -3.56 9.86 -5.98
C ALA A 281 -2.83 10.02 -4.63
N ALA A 282 -1.50 10.16 -4.63
CA ALA A 282 -0.69 10.25 -3.41
C ALA A 282 -0.79 11.59 -2.65
N GLY A 283 -1.76 12.46 -3.00
CA GLY A 283 -2.05 13.76 -2.37
C GLY A 283 -2.39 13.67 -0.89
N GLY A 284 -1.85 14.58 -0.07
CA GLY A 284 -2.08 14.59 1.38
C GLY A 284 -1.43 13.41 2.13
N ALA A 285 -0.24 12.99 1.67
CA ALA A 285 0.50 11.89 2.26
C ALA A 285 0.71 12.06 3.76
N SER A 286 0.49 10.98 4.50
CA SER A 286 0.61 10.88 5.95
C SER A 286 1.45 9.65 6.34
N GLN A 287 1.97 9.69 7.56
CA GLN A 287 2.77 8.64 8.20
C GLN A 287 2.37 8.50 9.67
N VAL A 288 2.66 7.34 10.26
CA VAL A 288 2.61 7.18 11.72
C VAL A 288 3.95 7.55 12.33
N GLU A 289 3.93 8.35 13.39
CA GLU A 289 5.13 8.65 14.19
C GLU A 289 5.75 7.34 14.71
N GLY A 290 7.04 7.13 14.45
CA GLY A 290 7.74 5.89 14.83
C GLY A 290 7.55 4.71 13.86
N GLY A 291 6.59 4.80 12.93
CA GLY A 291 6.47 3.91 11.78
C GLY A 291 5.07 3.32 11.57
N ASN A 292 4.69 3.19 10.30
CA ASN A 292 3.43 2.67 9.78
C ASN A 292 3.18 1.20 10.18
N TRP A 293 4.23 0.44 10.49
CA TRP A 293 4.14 -0.96 10.91
C TRP A 293 3.36 -1.12 12.22
N GLN A 294 3.27 -0.07 13.04
CA GLN A 294 2.53 -0.05 14.30
C GLN A 294 1.04 -0.32 14.11
N ILE A 295 0.45 0.06 12.96
CA ILE A 295 -0.95 -0.28 12.63
C ILE A 295 -1.12 -1.80 12.56
N PHE A 296 -0.20 -2.50 11.90
CA PHE A 296 -0.24 -3.95 11.76
C PHE A 296 0.06 -4.66 13.08
N ARG A 297 0.94 -4.08 13.91
CA ARG A 297 1.15 -4.55 15.27
C ARG A 297 -0.13 -4.43 16.10
N GLY A 298 -0.81 -3.29 16.07
CA GLY A 298 -2.09 -3.07 16.74
C GLY A 298 -3.16 -4.07 16.30
N MET A 299 -3.26 -4.34 14.99
CA MET A 299 -4.16 -5.35 14.43
C MET A 299 -3.93 -6.75 15.02
N LEU A 300 -2.66 -7.17 15.15
CA LEU A 300 -2.32 -8.46 15.75
C LEU A 300 -2.62 -8.49 17.25
N ASP A 301 -2.27 -7.42 17.97
CA ASP A 301 -2.48 -7.34 19.42
C ASP A 301 -3.98 -7.38 19.76
N ASP A 302 -4.84 -6.64 19.03
CA ASP A 302 -6.30 -6.67 19.24
C ASP A 302 -6.93 -8.03 18.92
N SER A 303 -6.41 -8.71 17.89
CA SER A 303 -6.86 -10.04 17.50
C SER A 303 -6.55 -11.11 18.55
N LYS A 304 -5.64 -10.82 19.50
CA LYS A 304 -5.08 -11.78 20.46
C LYS A 304 -4.48 -13.03 19.79
N ALA A 305 -4.01 -12.90 18.55
CA ALA A 305 -3.43 -14.01 17.81
C ALA A 305 -2.11 -14.45 18.44
N LYS A 306 -1.83 -15.75 18.39
CA LYS A 306 -0.56 -16.32 18.82
C LYS A 306 0.50 -16.08 17.77
N LEU A 307 1.32 -15.06 18.00
CA LEU A 307 2.37 -14.64 17.08
C LEU A 307 3.69 -15.39 17.33
N HIS A 308 4.21 -16.02 16.29
CA HIS A 308 5.50 -16.71 16.28
C HIS A 308 6.47 -16.03 15.30
N LEU A 309 7.24 -15.05 15.80
CA LEU A 309 8.33 -14.40 15.05
C LEU A 309 9.53 -15.33 14.85
N GLY A 310 10.35 -15.06 13.83
CA GLY A 310 11.52 -15.88 13.48
C GLY A 310 11.16 -17.32 13.10
N THR A 311 9.94 -17.56 12.64
CA THR A 311 9.36 -18.89 12.38
C THR A 311 8.95 -18.99 10.92
N GLU A 312 9.82 -19.60 10.13
CA GLU A 312 9.61 -19.77 8.70
C GLU A 312 8.80 -21.03 8.42
N VAL A 313 7.64 -20.88 7.78
CA VAL A 313 6.81 -22.01 7.34
C VAL A 313 7.44 -22.66 6.11
N SER A 314 7.80 -23.94 6.24
CA SER A 314 8.42 -24.73 5.17
C SER A 314 7.39 -25.53 4.37
N GLU A 315 6.26 -25.91 4.97
CA GLU A 315 5.25 -26.74 4.32
C GLU A 315 3.84 -26.48 4.86
N ILE A 316 2.86 -26.49 3.96
CA ILE A 316 1.44 -26.61 4.28
C ILE A 316 0.97 -27.90 3.62
N ILE A 317 0.38 -28.81 4.39
CA ILE A 317 -0.03 -30.14 3.96
C ILE A 317 -1.56 -30.19 4.03
N PRO A 318 -2.28 -30.26 2.89
CA PRO A 318 -3.71 -30.50 2.90
C PRO A 318 -4.00 -31.92 3.36
N LEU A 319 -5.03 -32.09 4.18
CA LEU A 319 -5.51 -33.39 4.64
C LEU A 319 -6.74 -33.81 3.80
N ASP A 320 -6.80 -35.09 3.45
CA ASP A 320 -7.92 -35.68 2.71
C ASP A 320 -9.18 -35.74 3.58
N SER A 321 -9.95 -34.67 3.58
CA SER A 321 -11.26 -34.59 4.23
C SER A 321 -12.30 -34.19 3.20
N LYS A 322 -13.28 -35.08 2.97
CA LYS A 322 -14.30 -34.92 1.92
C LYS A 322 -15.25 -33.75 2.15
N ASP A 323 -15.45 -33.36 3.41
CA ASP A 323 -16.50 -32.42 3.81
C ASP A 323 -15.97 -31.11 4.42
N SER A 324 -14.69 -31.03 4.79
CA SER A 324 -14.12 -29.83 5.43
C SER A 324 -12.61 -29.73 5.19
N PRO A 325 -12.09 -28.67 4.55
CA PRO A 325 -10.66 -28.54 4.33
C PRO A 325 -9.91 -28.47 5.66
N GLN A 326 -8.80 -29.19 5.75
CA GLN A 326 -7.93 -29.19 6.91
C GLN A 326 -6.46 -29.19 6.48
N PHE A 327 -5.61 -28.54 7.28
CA PHE A 327 -4.21 -28.33 6.95
C PHE A 327 -3.29 -28.56 8.14
N ILE A 328 -2.16 -29.22 7.89
CA ILE A 328 -1.02 -29.22 8.82
C ILE A 328 0.00 -28.19 8.34
N VAL A 329 0.48 -27.34 9.24
CA VAL A 329 1.50 -26.32 8.95
C VAL A 329 2.81 -26.73 9.64
N ARG A 330 3.89 -26.80 8.87
CA ARG A 330 5.23 -27.12 9.38
C ARG A 330 6.15 -25.93 9.21
N SER A 331 6.95 -25.66 10.24
CA SER A 331 7.95 -24.61 10.28
C SER A 331 9.35 -25.13 10.57
N ASN A 332 10.34 -24.25 10.40
CA ASN A 332 11.73 -24.49 10.79
C ASN A 332 11.92 -24.69 12.31
N LYS A 333 10.95 -24.29 13.14
CA LYS A 333 10.94 -24.53 14.59
C LYS A 333 10.10 -25.77 14.89
N THR A 334 10.73 -26.93 14.87
CA THR A 334 10.06 -28.23 15.05
C THR A 334 9.27 -28.35 16.35
N GLN A 335 9.67 -27.64 17.40
CA GLN A 335 8.95 -27.58 18.68
C GLN A 335 7.60 -26.86 18.61
N LEU A 336 7.35 -26.06 17.57
CA LEU A 336 6.07 -25.40 17.32
C LEU A 336 5.19 -26.20 16.35
N ASN A 337 5.74 -27.27 15.75
CA ASN A 337 5.00 -28.10 14.81
C ASN A 337 4.18 -29.12 15.61
N ASP A 338 2.91 -28.83 15.82
CA ASP A 338 1.92 -29.81 16.28
C ASP A 338 1.26 -30.52 15.09
N ASP A 339 0.56 -31.62 15.38
CA ASP A 339 -0.25 -32.36 14.40
C ASP A 339 -1.73 -31.96 14.46
N GLU A 340 -2.04 -30.85 15.14
CA GLU A 340 -3.41 -30.37 15.26
C GLU A 340 -3.80 -29.57 13.99
N PRO A 341 -4.79 -30.01 13.22
CA PRO A 341 -5.10 -29.40 11.94
C PRO A 341 -5.74 -28.02 12.08
N PHE A 342 -5.36 -27.13 11.18
CA PHE A 342 -6.03 -25.86 10.94
C PHE A 342 -7.21 -26.05 9.98
N ASP A 343 -8.33 -25.38 10.23
CA ASP A 343 -9.51 -25.35 9.37
C ASP A 343 -9.34 -24.43 8.14
N ALA A 344 -8.43 -23.47 8.23
CA ALA A 344 -8.07 -22.59 7.13
C ALA A 344 -6.64 -22.06 7.28
N VAL A 345 -6.02 -21.73 6.14
CA VAL A 345 -4.70 -21.11 6.09
C VAL A 345 -4.76 -19.84 5.25
N PHE A 346 -4.31 -18.72 5.81
CA PHE A 346 -4.11 -17.47 5.09
C PHE A 346 -2.63 -17.34 4.73
N PHE A 347 -2.31 -17.40 3.45
CA PHE A 347 -0.94 -17.33 2.96
C PHE A 347 -0.65 -15.95 2.36
N ALA A 348 0.15 -15.14 3.08
CA ALA A 348 0.40 -13.75 2.74
C ALA A 348 1.72 -13.50 1.98
N ALA A 349 2.61 -14.49 1.91
CA ALA A 349 3.91 -14.36 1.25
C ALA A 349 3.79 -14.58 -0.27
N PRO A 350 4.59 -13.89 -1.11
CA PRO A 350 4.59 -14.13 -2.57
C PRO A 350 4.95 -15.59 -2.89
N TRP A 351 4.08 -16.30 -3.61
CA TRP A 351 4.19 -17.75 -3.80
C TRP A 351 5.54 -18.18 -4.38
N HIS A 352 6.04 -17.52 -5.44
CA HIS A 352 7.22 -17.98 -6.18
C HIS A 352 8.55 -17.70 -5.46
N SER A 353 8.63 -16.62 -4.68
CA SER A 353 9.83 -16.28 -3.90
C SER A 353 9.79 -16.77 -2.45
N SER A 354 8.63 -17.26 -1.99
CA SER A 354 8.49 -17.85 -0.66
C SER A 354 9.27 -19.17 -0.55
N PRO A 355 9.91 -19.46 0.61
CA PRO A 355 10.64 -20.71 0.86
C PRO A 355 9.72 -21.94 0.99
N ILE A 356 8.40 -21.74 1.02
CA ILE A 356 7.43 -22.83 1.17
C ILE A 356 7.55 -23.87 0.04
N SER A 357 7.44 -25.14 0.42
CA SER A 357 7.42 -26.30 -0.47
C SER A 357 6.41 -26.12 -1.60
N LYS A 358 6.89 -26.15 -2.85
CA LYS A 358 6.03 -26.05 -4.03
C LYS A 358 5.23 -27.32 -4.33
N LYS A 359 5.44 -28.40 -3.56
CA LYS A 359 4.64 -29.64 -3.67
C LYS A 359 3.15 -29.39 -3.44
N LEU A 360 2.83 -28.41 -2.59
CA LEU A 360 1.45 -27.99 -2.34
C LEU A 360 0.69 -27.64 -3.64
N ALA A 361 1.38 -27.13 -4.66
CA ALA A 361 0.78 -26.77 -5.94
C ALA A 361 0.18 -27.96 -6.71
N ALA A 362 0.56 -29.20 -6.39
CA ALA A 362 -0.05 -30.39 -6.98
C ALA A 362 -1.55 -30.52 -6.62
N ASN A 363 -1.99 -29.87 -5.55
CA ASN A 363 -3.38 -29.88 -5.11
C ASN A 363 -4.18 -28.68 -5.66
N PHE A 364 -3.53 -27.71 -6.31
CA PHE A 364 -4.18 -26.48 -6.74
C PHE A 364 -5.20 -26.72 -7.84
N VAL A 365 -6.39 -26.13 -7.70
CA VAL A 365 -7.41 -26.11 -8.76
C VAL A 365 -6.96 -25.24 -9.93
N SER A 366 -6.23 -24.16 -9.63
CA SER A 366 -5.62 -23.27 -10.62
C SER A 366 -4.21 -22.87 -10.18
N PRO A 367 -3.22 -22.84 -11.09
CA PRO A 367 -1.86 -22.48 -10.74
C PRO A 367 -1.74 -21.00 -10.35
N ILE A 368 -0.85 -20.71 -9.40
CA ILE A 368 -0.46 -19.32 -9.11
C ILE A 368 0.55 -18.87 -10.19
N PRO A 369 0.22 -17.88 -11.04
CA PRO A 369 1.11 -17.42 -12.11
C PRO A 369 2.37 -16.77 -11.55
N HIS A 370 3.47 -16.83 -12.31
CA HIS A 370 4.71 -16.18 -11.93
C HIS A 370 4.58 -14.65 -12.01
N GLN A 371 4.82 -13.98 -10.89
CA GLN A 371 4.76 -12.52 -10.80
C GLN A 371 6.16 -11.95 -10.56
N PRO A 372 6.75 -11.19 -11.51
CA PRO A 372 8.04 -10.56 -11.29
C PRO A 372 7.88 -9.37 -10.34
N TYR A 373 8.80 -9.24 -9.37
CA TYR A 373 8.88 -8.11 -8.45
C TYR A 373 9.91 -7.08 -8.93
N VAL A 374 9.77 -5.86 -8.44
CA VAL A 374 10.79 -4.82 -8.53
C VAL A 374 11.82 -5.08 -7.43
N ARG A 375 13.05 -5.39 -7.84
CA ARG A 375 14.21 -5.43 -6.95
C ARG A 375 14.70 -4.02 -6.71
N LEU A 376 14.22 -3.39 -5.65
CA LEU A 376 14.48 -2.00 -5.31
C LEU A 376 15.68 -1.91 -4.36
N HIS A 377 16.63 -1.03 -4.68
CA HIS A 377 17.70 -0.65 -3.77
C HIS A 377 17.33 0.65 -3.06
N VAL A 378 17.21 0.57 -1.74
CA VAL A 378 16.95 1.70 -0.84
C VAL A 378 18.25 2.04 -0.14
N THR A 379 18.81 3.21 -0.45
CA THR A 379 19.99 3.73 0.22
C THR A 379 19.57 4.83 1.18
N TYR A 380 19.89 4.65 2.45
CA TYR A 380 19.72 5.65 3.50
C TYR A 380 21.07 6.12 3.96
N PHE A 381 21.23 7.42 4.16
CA PHE A 381 22.42 7.96 4.80
C PHE A 381 22.12 9.25 5.55
N THR A 382 23.08 9.68 6.37
CA THR A 382 23.07 11.01 6.97
C THR A 382 24.17 11.90 6.43
N THR A 383 23.93 13.21 6.43
CA THR A 383 24.85 14.25 5.94
C THR A 383 24.64 15.54 6.70
N THR A 384 25.67 16.38 6.78
CA THR A 384 25.56 17.76 7.28
C THR A 384 25.09 18.74 6.20
N GLN A 385 25.02 18.29 4.94
CA GLN A 385 24.52 19.11 3.84
C GLN A 385 22.99 19.19 3.87
N PRO A 386 22.42 20.41 3.92
CA PRO A 386 20.97 20.60 3.96
C PRO A 386 20.28 20.31 2.61
N HIS A 387 21.06 20.24 1.52
CA HIS A 387 20.61 19.95 0.16
C HIS A 387 21.75 19.30 -0.64
N PRO A 388 21.47 18.61 -1.76
CA PRO A 388 22.53 18.07 -2.61
C PRO A 388 23.39 19.18 -3.24
N LEU A 389 24.61 18.82 -3.64
CA LEU A 389 25.51 19.72 -4.36
C LEU A 389 24.97 20.04 -5.76
N PRO A 390 24.92 21.32 -6.17
CA PRO A 390 24.54 21.69 -7.54
C PRO A 390 25.47 21.08 -8.61
N SER A 391 26.77 20.96 -8.30
CA SER A 391 27.78 20.39 -9.20
C SER A 391 27.54 18.91 -9.52
N PHE A 392 26.85 18.16 -8.65
CA PHE A 392 26.41 16.79 -8.97
C PHE A 392 25.50 16.76 -10.20
N PHE A 393 24.69 17.81 -10.37
CA PHE A 393 23.75 17.99 -11.49
C PHE A 393 24.34 18.84 -12.64
N GLY A 394 25.65 19.13 -12.60
CA GLY A 394 26.30 19.98 -13.60
C GLY A 394 25.86 21.45 -13.58
N LEU A 395 25.36 21.92 -12.43
CA LEU A 395 24.92 23.30 -12.23
C LEU A 395 25.98 24.12 -11.48
N SER A 396 25.87 25.45 -11.56
CA SER A 396 26.72 26.38 -10.80
C SER A 396 26.47 26.27 -9.30
N GLU A 397 27.49 26.57 -8.48
CA GLU A 397 27.42 26.43 -7.01
C GLU A 397 26.33 27.29 -6.34
N ASP A 398 25.88 28.37 -6.97
CA ASP A 398 24.78 29.23 -6.51
C ASP A 398 23.39 28.73 -6.94
N SER A 399 23.31 27.64 -7.70
CA SER A 399 22.04 27.12 -8.21
C SER A 399 21.22 26.46 -7.11
N TYR A 400 19.95 26.85 -7.00
CA TYR A 400 18.98 26.19 -6.14
C TYR A 400 18.67 24.76 -6.59
N ILE A 401 18.80 23.81 -5.67
CA ILE A 401 18.40 22.40 -5.84
C ILE A 401 17.32 22.02 -4.81
N PRO A 402 16.18 21.45 -5.25
CA PRO A 402 15.15 20.99 -4.34
C PRO A 402 15.56 19.75 -3.55
N ASN A 403 14.99 19.57 -2.36
CA ASN A 403 15.29 18.43 -1.47
C ASN A 403 14.57 17.13 -1.83
N ALA A 404 13.58 17.19 -2.73
CA ALA A 404 12.99 16.02 -3.34
C ALA A 404 13.20 16.05 -4.85
N ILE A 405 13.88 15.04 -5.37
CA ILE A 405 14.24 14.92 -6.78
C ILE A 405 13.64 13.64 -7.30
N LEU A 406 12.63 13.78 -8.15
CA LEU A 406 12.06 12.67 -8.92
C LEU A 406 12.76 12.59 -10.28
N THR A 407 12.54 11.49 -10.99
CA THR A 407 13.17 11.29 -12.30
C THR A 407 12.17 11.05 -13.41
N SER A 408 12.56 11.40 -14.64
CA SER A 408 11.86 11.05 -15.87
C SER A 408 12.76 10.16 -16.72
N GLY A 409 12.21 9.06 -17.25
CA GLY A 409 12.91 8.24 -18.23
C GLY A 409 12.59 8.64 -19.68
N LEU A 410 11.66 9.58 -19.89
CA LEU A 410 11.14 9.88 -21.23
C LEU A 410 12.23 10.42 -22.17
N THR A 411 13.09 11.33 -21.70
CA THR A 411 14.23 11.82 -22.48
C THR A 411 15.12 10.66 -22.90
N SER A 412 15.49 9.80 -21.95
CA SER A 412 16.33 8.63 -22.19
C SER A 412 15.73 7.67 -23.22
N ARG A 413 14.41 7.42 -23.16
CA ARG A 413 13.72 6.57 -24.14
C ARG A 413 13.64 7.20 -25.53
N ILE A 414 13.40 8.51 -25.63
CA ILE A 414 13.34 9.21 -26.92
C ILE A 414 14.71 9.26 -27.59
N GLN A 415 15.76 9.54 -26.81
CA GLN A 415 17.12 9.70 -27.33
C GLN A 415 17.93 8.40 -27.35
N SER A 416 17.37 7.28 -26.84
CA SER A 416 18.06 6.00 -26.69
C SER A 416 19.36 6.09 -25.89
N ILE A 417 19.37 6.91 -24.84
CA ILE A 417 20.49 7.07 -23.90
C ILE A 417 20.15 6.36 -22.56
N PRO A 418 21.14 6.11 -21.69
CA PRO A 418 20.88 5.49 -20.40
C PRO A 418 19.84 6.28 -19.56
N PRO A 419 18.94 5.58 -18.83
CA PRO A 419 18.00 6.23 -17.91
C PRO A 419 18.72 6.85 -16.69
N PRO A 420 18.03 7.74 -15.94
CA PRO A 420 18.53 8.23 -14.66
C PRO A 420 18.95 7.08 -13.74
N ARG A 421 20.06 7.27 -13.02
CA ARG A 421 20.67 6.23 -12.16
C ARG A 421 19.88 5.94 -10.88
N PHE A 422 18.90 6.78 -10.57
CA PHE A 422 18.02 6.67 -9.40
C PHE A 422 16.57 6.94 -9.84
N GLN A 423 15.63 6.52 -9.01
CA GLN A 423 14.19 6.76 -9.19
C GLN A 423 13.77 8.03 -8.47
N SER A 424 14.24 8.21 -7.23
CA SER A 424 14.07 9.44 -6.46
C SER A 424 15.19 9.63 -5.43
N ILE A 425 15.42 10.88 -5.04
CA ILE A 425 16.24 11.28 -3.89
C ILE A 425 15.39 12.20 -3.02
N SER A 426 15.36 11.98 -1.70
CA SER A 426 14.60 12.80 -0.75
C SER A 426 15.40 13.05 0.52
N TRP A 427 15.53 14.32 0.93
CA TRP A 427 15.91 14.68 2.30
C TRP A 427 14.64 14.63 3.18
N HIS A 428 14.77 13.97 4.34
CA HIS A 428 13.70 13.72 5.31
C HIS A 428 13.83 14.60 6.56
N GLY A 429 14.47 15.76 6.41
CA GLY A 429 14.75 16.68 7.52
C GLY A 429 15.87 16.20 8.44
N GLU A 430 16.05 16.92 9.55
CA GLU A 430 17.08 16.59 10.53
C GLU A 430 16.73 15.32 11.33
N VAL A 431 17.72 14.50 11.63
CA VAL A 431 17.56 13.26 12.41
C VAL A 431 17.13 13.54 13.85
N LEU A 432 17.46 14.74 14.34
CA LEU A 432 17.02 15.34 15.58
C LEU A 432 16.91 16.86 15.37
N PRO A 433 15.83 17.52 15.81
CA PRO A 433 15.70 18.98 15.63
C PRO A 433 16.88 19.77 16.21
N GLY A 434 17.52 20.60 15.38
CA GLY A 434 18.67 21.43 15.75
C GLY A 434 20.02 20.70 15.69
N SER A 435 20.07 19.47 15.20
CA SER A 435 21.31 18.70 15.08
C SER A 435 22.17 19.14 13.90
N GLY A 436 21.57 19.70 12.85
CA GLY A 436 22.25 19.97 11.58
C GLY A 436 22.67 18.70 10.82
N GLU A 437 22.20 17.52 11.23
CA GLU A 437 22.42 16.25 10.52
C GLU A 437 21.10 15.79 9.88
N TYR A 438 21.11 15.61 8.57
CA TYR A 438 19.91 15.32 7.77
C TYR A 438 19.86 13.85 7.33
N ALA A 439 18.68 13.22 7.42
CA ALA A 439 18.45 11.92 6.83
C ALA A 439 18.13 12.05 5.33
N VAL A 440 18.76 11.22 4.50
CA VAL A 440 18.55 11.18 3.05
C VAL A 440 18.20 9.77 2.61
N LYS A 441 17.20 9.66 1.74
CA LYS A 441 16.72 8.42 1.14
C LYS A 441 16.87 8.47 -0.38
N ILE A 442 17.41 7.40 -0.95
CA ILE A 442 17.49 7.23 -2.40
C ILE A 442 16.87 5.89 -2.81
N PHE A 443 15.94 5.95 -3.75
CA PHE A 443 15.44 4.78 -4.47
C PHE A 443 16.18 4.61 -5.78
N SER A 444 16.61 3.39 -6.07
CA SER A 444 17.36 3.06 -7.29
C SER A 444 17.13 1.61 -7.70
N LEU A 445 17.34 1.29 -8.98
CA LEU A 445 17.25 -0.08 -9.50
C LEU A 445 18.59 -0.83 -9.43
N THR A 446 19.66 -0.18 -8.94
CA THR A 446 20.98 -0.78 -8.76
C THR A 446 21.62 -0.24 -7.48
N ARG A 447 22.52 -0.99 -6.87
CA ARG A 447 23.25 -0.54 -5.67
C ARG A 447 24.11 0.70 -5.98
N LEU A 448 23.87 1.79 -5.27
CA LEU A 448 24.67 3.03 -5.37
C LEU A 448 25.97 2.91 -4.57
N SER A 449 27.08 3.34 -5.16
CA SER A 449 28.42 3.31 -4.53
C SER A 449 28.65 4.48 -3.58
N ASP A 450 29.62 4.35 -2.67
CA ASP A 450 30.04 5.46 -1.79
C ASP A 450 30.49 6.68 -2.62
N ARG A 451 31.18 6.45 -3.75
CA ARG A 451 31.53 7.51 -4.71
C ARG A 451 30.31 8.26 -5.27
N PHE A 452 29.18 7.59 -5.48
CA PHE A 452 27.96 8.26 -5.93
C PHE A 452 27.45 9.20 -4.83
N ILE A 453 27.42 8.72 -3.58
CA ILE A 453 26.99 9.49 -2.42
C ILE A 453 27.93 10.67 -2.20
N HIS A 454 29.24 10.44 -2.16
CA HIS A 454 30.25 11.50 -2.02
C HIS A 454 30.13 12.58 -3.09
N LYS A 455 29.85 12.21 -4.35
CA LYS A 455 29.59 13.21 -5.41
C LYS A 455 28.31 14.02 -5.17
N LEU A 456 27.29 13.41 -4.55
CA LEU A 456 26.00 14.04 -4.29
C LEU A 456 26.08 15.09 -3.17
N ILE A 457 26.93 14.85 -2.15
CA ILE A 457 26.99 15.69 -0.94
C ILE A 457 28.37 16.33 -0.68
N GLY A 458 29.42 15.97 -1.41
CA GLY A 458 30.77 16.53 -1.22
C GLY A 458 31.51 16.07 0.03
N GLU A 459 30.95 15.12 0.77
CA GLU A 459 31.47 14.58 2.02
C GLU A 459 31.20 13.08 2.13
N GLU A 460 31.85 12.43 3.08
CA GLU A 460 31.48 11.06 3.47
C GLU A 460 30.17 11.08 4.26
N SER A 461 29.33 10.07 4.06
CA SER A 461 28.09 9.94 4.83
C SER A 461 28.38 9.69 6.30
N GLY A 462 27.68 10.38 7.21
CA GLY A 462 27.80 10.16 8.66
C GLY A 462 27.32 8.77 9.09
N TRP A 463 26.28 8.27 8.44
CA TRP A 463 25.73 6.93 8.58
C TRP A 463 25.24 6.43 7.22
N LEU A 464 25.26 5.12 6.99
CA LEU A 464 24.90 4.54 5.69
C LEU A 464 24.29 3.15 5.84
N VAL A 465 23.07 2.99 5.33
CA VAL A 465 22.36 1.72 5.23
C VAL A 465 21.94 1.49 3.79
N ARG A 466 22.13 0.27 3.31
CA ARG A 466 21.68 -0.17 1.98
C ARG A 466 20.79 -1.39 2.16
N LYS A 467 19.50 -1.21 1.92
CA LYS A 467 18.52 -2.29 1.93
C LYS A 467 18.12 -2.64 0.51
N GLU A 468 17.93 -3.92 0.29
CA GLU A 468 17.36 -4.45 -0.94
C GLU A 468 16.00 -5.08 -0.62
N TRP A 469 15.04 -4.83 -1.50
CA TRP A 469 13.68 -5.36 -1.39
C TRP A 469 13.20 -5.92 -2.73
N ASP A 470 12.48 -7.02 -2.68
CA ASP A 470 11.43 -7.29 -3.66
C ASP A 470 10.19 -6.49 -3.22
N SER A 471 10.10 -5.24 -3.64
CA SER A 471 9.21 -4.24 -3.01
C SER A 471 7.74 -4.46 -3.35
N TYR A 472 7.44 -4.68 -4.62
CA TYR A 472 6.10 -4.90 -5.15
C TYR A 472 6.19 -5.55 -6.53
N PRO A 473 5.12 -6.20 -7.03
CA PRO A 473 5.05 -6.66 -8.40
C PRO A 473 5.35 -5.55 -9.42
N LYS A 474 5.96 -5.92 -10.53
CA LYS A 474 5.92 -5.09 -11.74
C LYS A 474 4.47 -5.06 -12.22
N LEU A 475 3.82 -3.92 -12.04
CA LEU A 475 2.44 -3.64 -12.43
C LEU A 475 2.29 -3.51 -13.96
N LYS A 476 2.72 -4.53 -14.71
CA LYS A 476 2.58 -4.59 -16.17
C LYS A 476 1.11 -4.73 -16.56
N THR A 477 0.78 -4.47 -17.82
CA THR A 477 -0.55 -4.73 -18.34
C THR A 477 -0.94 -6.19 -18.12
N THR A 478 -2.12 -6.42 -17.56
CA THR A 478 -2.65 -7.75 -17.25
C THR A 478 -4.17 -7.78 -17.39
N SER A 479 -4.69 -8.95 -17.76
CA SER A 479 -6.11 -9.31 -17.75
C SER A 479 -6.40 -10.49 -16.82
N SER A 480 -5.39 -11.01 -16.13
CA SER A 480 -5.52 -12.16 -15.24
C SER A 480 -4.71 -11.98 -13.96
N TYR A 481 -5.17 -12.64 -12.90
CA TYR A 481 -4.60 -12.57 -11.56
C TYR A 481 -4.44 -13.97 -10.99
N ALA A 482 -3.66 -14.08 -9.91
CA ALA A 482 -3.58 -15.33 -9.17
C ALA A 482 -4.94 -15.68 -8.53
N PRO A 483 -5.26 -16.98 -8.36
CA PRO A 483 -6.43 -17.37 -7.59
C PRO A 483 -6.30 -16.87 -6.15
N VAL A 484 -7.37 -16.28 -5.61
CA VAL A 484 -7.44 -15.84 -4.20
C VAL A 484 -7.61 -17.02 -3.23
N GLU A 485 -8.02 -18.17 -3.76
CA GLU A 485 -8.15 -19.44 -3.07
C GLU A 485 -7.70 -20.58 -4.00
N PRO A 486 -6.38 -20.87 -4.07
CA PRO A 486 -5.84 -21.88 -4.98
C PRO A 486 -6.37 -23.30 -4.70
N ILE A 487 -6.71 -23.57 -3.44
CA ILE A 487 -7.44 -24.76 -2.95
C ILE A 487 -8.39 -24.31 -1.85
N LYS A 488 -9.51 -25.03 -1.70
CA LYS A 488 -10.51 -24.72 -0.70
C LYS A 488 -9.88 -24.64 0.71
N GLY A 489 -10.09 -23.53 1.42
CA GLY A 489 -9.56 -23.25 2.76
C GLY A 489 -8.13 -22.67 2.79
N LEU A 490 -7.44 -22.54 1.65
CA LEU A 490 -6.15 -21.83 1.54
C LEU A 490 -6.37 -20.48 0.85
N HIS A 491 -6.37 -19.38 1.61
CA HIS A 491 -6.54 -18.05 1.05
C HIS A 491 -5.20 -17.39 0.72
N TYR A 492 -4.96 -17.08 -0.55
CA TYR A 492 -3.74 -16.45 -1.02
C TYR A 492 -3.88 -14.92 -1.07
N LEU A 493 -3.30 -14.24 -0.08
CA LEU A 493 -3.51 -12.79 0.10
C LEU A 493 -2.63 -11.96 -0.84
N ALA A 494 -1.47 -12.47 -1.25
CA ALA A 494 -0.63 -11.75 -2.21
C ALA A 494 -1.18 -11.80 -3.65
N ALA A 495 -2.32 -12.46 -3.90
CA ALA A 495 -2.97 -12.48 -5.21
C ALA A 495 -3.36 -11.07 -5.71
N GLN A 496 -3.67 -10.15 -4.79
CA GLN A 496 -4.14 -8.80 -5.11
C GLN A 496 -2.99 -7.84 -5.49
N GLU A 497 -1.73 -8.20 -5.24
CA GLU A 497 -0.61 -7.27 -5.43
C GLU A 497 -0.39 -6.86 -6.89
N ALA A 498 -0.77 -7.71 -7.85
CA ALA A 498 -0.66 -7.41 -9.27
C ALA A 498 -1.76 -6.44 -9.77
N TRP A 499 -2.82 -6.23 -8.99
CA TRP A 499 -3.84 -5.22 -9.26
C TRP A 499 -3.38 -3.85 -8.75
N ILE A 500 -3.11 -3.76 -7.45
CA ILE A 500 -2.52 -2.60 -6.77
C ILE A 500 -1.77 -3.12 -5.54
N SER A 501 -0.50 -2.77 -5.38
CA SER A 501 0.30 -3.14 -4.19
C SER A 501 0.56 -1.93 -3.31
N THR A 502 -0.28 -1.75 -2.28
CA THR A 502 -0.11 -0.75 -1.22
C THR A 502 -0.43 -1.37 0.14
N MET A 503 -0.05 -0.68 1.23
CA MET A 503 -0.46 -1.08 2.57
C MET A 503 -1.99 -1.25 2.66
N GLU A 504 -2.74 -0.28 2.12
CA GLU A 504 -4.20 -0.32 2.09
C GLU A 504 -4.74 -1.53 1.35
N THR A 505 -4.33 -1.77 0.10
CA THR A 505 -4.91 -2.87 -0.68
C THR A 505 -4.54 -4.24 -0.12
N GLN A 506 -3.43 -4.34 0.61
CA GLN A 506 -3.10 -5.55 1.36
C GLN A 506 -4.04 -5.74 2.57
N THR A 507 -4.40 -4.68 3.30
CA THR A 507 -5.42 -4.80 4.36
C THR A 507 -6.79 -5.19 3.79
N VAL A 508 -7.19 -4.64 2.63
CA VAL A 508 -8.40 -5.04 1.90
C VAL A 508 -8.32 -6.50 1.49
N SER A 509 -7.17 -6.98 1.01
CA SER A 509 -7.00 -8.38 0.65
C SER A 509 -7.22 -9.33 1.82
N GLY A 510 -6.70 -8.98 3.00
CA GLY A 510 -6.98 -9.71 4.25
C GLY A 510 -8.47 -9.73 4.57
N ARG A 511 -9.14 -8.57 4.49
CA ARG A 511 -10.58 -8.42 4.74
C ARG A 511 -11.44 -9.26 3.78
N GLU A 512 -11.17 -9.20 2.47
CA GLU A 512 -11.92 -9.96 1.47
C GLU A 512 -11.71 -11.47 1.63
N ALA A 513 -10.53 -11.91 2.08
CA ALA A 513 -10.29 -13.31 2.41
C ALA A 513 -11.09 -13.77 3.63
N VAL A 514 -11.13 -12.94 4.69
CA VAL A 514 -11.98 -13.20 5.85
C VAL A 514 -13.45 -13.24 5.44
N ALA A 515 -13.90 -12.30 4.59
CA ALA A 515 -15.28 -12.25 4.10
C ALA A 515 -15.73 -13.55 3.43
N ARG A 516 -14.90 -14.12 2.55
CA ARG A 516 -15.17 -15.43 1.93
C ARG A 516 -15.33 -16.51 2.99
N LEU A 517 -14.38 -16.57 3.92
CA LEU A 517 -14.33 -17.62 4.94
C LEU A 517 -15.52 -17.56 5.91
N VAL A 518 -15.83 -16.37 6.44
CA VAL A 518 -16.88 -16.20 7.46
C VAL A 518 -18.28 -16.26 6.86
N ASN A 519 -18.43 -15.89 5.58
CA ASN A 519 -19.65 -16.15 4.84
C ASN A 519 -19.89 -17.66 4.70
N GLU A 520 -18.87 -18.45 4.36
CA GLU A 520 -18.99 -19.91 4.29
C GLU A 520 -19.28 -20.53 5.67
N TRP A 521 -18.52 -20.14 6.69
CA TRP A 521 -18.65 -20.77 8.02
C TRP A 521 -19.91 -20.37 8.77
N TRP A 522 -20.30 -19.10 8.71
CA TRP A 522 -21.29 -18.52 9.62
C TRP A 522 -22.40 -17.76 8.91
N GLY A 523 -22.36 -17.63 7.58
CA GLY A 523 -23.30 -16.80 6.82
C GLY A 523 -23.15 -15.31 7.11
N LEU A 524 -21.99 -14.87 7.63
CA LEU A 524 -21.73 -13.47 7.95
C LEU A 524 -21.32 -12.71 6.68
N GLY A 525 -22.12 -11.72 6.28
CA GLY A 525 -21.86 -10.88 5.10
C GLY A 525 -20.94 -9.68 5.37
N LEU A 526 -20.47 -9.04 4.30
CA LEU A 526 -19.79 -7.74 4.34
C LEU A 526 -20.82 -6.59 4.45
N GLY A 527 -20.41 -5.46 5.02
CA GLY A 527 -21.26 -4.27 5.11
C GLY A 527 -22.44 -4.41 6.09
N GLU A 528 -22.44 -5.42 6.95
CA GLU A 528 -23.49 -5.62 7.97
C GLU A 528 -23.24 -4.69 9.17
N CYS A 529 -23.86 -3.51 9.15
CA CYS A 529 -23.71 -2.50 10.20
C CYS A 529 -24.56 -2.83 11.43
N GLU A 530 -23.93 -2.87 12.61
CA GLU A 530 -24.59 -3.06 13.90
C GLU A 530 -24.09 -2.00 14.89
N ASN A 531 -25.02 -1.20 15.44
CA ASN A 531 -24.70 -0.15 16.42
C ASN A 531 -23.63 0.86 15.95
N GLY A 532 -23.56 1.13 14.64
CA GLY A 532 -22.58 2.07 14.07
C GLY A 532 -21.17 1.51 13.91
N ASP A 533 -20.99 0.18 14.01
CA ASP A 533 -19.74 -0.51 13.69
C ASP A 533 -20.05 -1.74 12.82
N SER A 534 -19.02 -2.33 12.24
CA SER A 534 -19.09 -3.61 11.56
C SER A 534 -17.79 -4.38 11.74
N TRP A 535 -17.84 -5.70 11.59
CA TRP A 535 -16.65 -6.54 11.76
C TRP A 535 -15.54 -6.16 10.78
N ASP A 536 -15.90 -5.66 9.60
CA ASP A 536 -15.07 -5.32 8.45
C ASP A 536 -14.71 -3.83 8.33
N TRP A 537 -15.04 -3.03 9.36
CA TRP A 537 -14.76 -1.58 9.44
C TRP A 537 -15.37 -0.74 8.30
N THR A 538 -16.49 -1.16 7.74
CA THR A 538 -17.18 -0.36 6.70
C THR A 538 -18.14 0.64 7.31
N CYS A 539 -18.68 0.33 8.49
CA CYS A 539 -19.71 1.14 9.14
C CYS A 539 -19.18 2.02 10.28
N SER A 540 -17.95 1.76 10.75
CA SER A 540 -17.26 2.67 11.66
C SER A 540 -17.01 4.01 10.98
N ASN A 541 -17.20 5.11 11.70
CA ASN A 541 -16.82 6.43 11.21
C ASN A 541 -15.31 6.58 11.09
#